data_AF-A0A942B266-F1
#
_entry.id   AF-A0A942B266-F1
#
_cell.length_a   1.000
_cell.length_b   1.000
_cell.length_c   1.000
_cell.angle_alpha   90.00
_cell.angle_beta   90.00
_cell.angle_gamma   90.00
#
_symmetry.space_group_name_H-M   'P 1'
#
loop_
_entity.id
_entity.type
_entity.pdbx_description
1 polymer ?
#
loop_
_entity_poly.entity_id
_entity_poly.type
_entity_poly.pdbx_seq_one_letter_code
_entity_poly.pdbx_strand_id
1 'polypeptide(L)'
;MKFFSIGKTLGTTVSAAAVVALTLSACGSDNNAGTAGTTGAEGATGTAAADCGGANSLTAEGSTAQQNAIALFNQAWGQACPGKNLSYNPTGSGAGREQFIAKNVDFAGSDSPLSEEQIAPATARCEGNAPWHLPLVFGPIAMAYNIEGVDKLVLNGETLAKIFQGQITKWNDPAIAALNEGATLPDSDVTPIFRSDSSGTTDNFQKYLTAAAPEAWTKGAGSEFQGGAGEGAQKSAGVVQAVQATPGSIGYVEKGFAEQAGVPFAQIDTGSGPVELTDESAAKAIDAAKFAGEGNDLVLDLNSLYGTTEAGAYPLVLATYNIVCSDGYPADTAAAIRSFMTVAANQGQSGLSAAGYVPLPDAFKERLLTSIDAIGPSA
;
A
#
# COMPACT_ATOMS: atom_id res chain seq x y z
N MET A 1 25.12 -5.35 53.47
CA MET A 1 24.73 -4.95 54.85
C MET A 1 25.25 -3.54 55.11
N LYS A 2 24.45 -2.70 55.78
CA LYS A 2 24.56 -1.23 56.01
C LYS A 2 23.99 -0.40 54.84
N PHE A 3 22.67 -0.22 54.71
CA PHE A 3 21.76 0.67 55.47
C PHE A 3 22.22 2.13 55.55
N PHE A 4 21.62 2.98 54.71
CA PHE A 4 21.27 4.35 55.06
C PHE A 4 19.82 4.58 54.66
N SER A 5 19.04 5.04 55.63
CA SER A 5 17.62 5.39 55.55
C SER A 5 17.46 6.79 56.12
N ILE A 6 16.32 7.40 55.77
CA ILE A 6 15.61 8.50 56.41
C ILE A 6 15.83 9.89 55.79
N GLY A 7 14.74 10.37 55.20
CA GLY A 7 14.50 11.78 54.86
C GLY A 7 13.07 11.97 54.33
N LYS A 8 12.06 11.57 55.12
CA LYS A 8 10.64 11.86 54.86
C LYS A 8 10.36 13.32 55.25
N THR A 9 9.75 14.10 54.38
CA THR A 9 9.07 15.34 54.77
C THR A 9 7.64 15.32 54.24
N LEU A 10 6.70 15.31 55.19
CA LEU A 10 5.27 15.50 54.99
C LEU A 10 5.01 16.95 54.55
N GLY A 11 4.13 17.13 53.57
CA GLY A 11 3.58 18.43 53.18
C GLY A 11 2.16 18.24 52.66
N THR A 12 1.21 18.12 53.58
CA THR A 12 -0.24 18.15 53.32
C THR A 12 -0.66 19.59 53.07
N THR A 13 -1.25 19.90 51.92
CA THR A 13 -2.13 21.06 51.74
C THR A 13 -3.37 20.66 50.93
N VAL A 14 -4.48 21.22 51.38
CA VAL A 14 -5.87 20.87 51.11
C VAL A 14 -6.49 21.96 50.22
N SER A 15 -7.26 21.50 49.22
CA SER A 15 -8.39 22.16 48.54
C SER A 15 -8.20 23.48 47.78
N ALA A 16 -8.61 23.48 46.50
CA ALA A 16 -9.80 24.21 46.05
C ALA A 16 -10.18 23.80 44.61
N ALA A 17 -11.38 23.24 44.46
CA ALA A 17 -12.03 23.03 43.18
C ALA A 17 -12.64 24.35 42.70
N ALA A 18 -12.46 24.69 41.43
CA ALA A 18 -13.23 25.72 40.74
C ALA A 18 -13.71 25.15 39.40
N VAL A 19 -14.98 24.76 39.40
CA VAL A 19 -15.76 24.44 38.21
C VAL A 19 -16.19 25.76 37.57
N VAL A 20 -15.81 26.00 36.32
CA VAL A 20 -16.42 27.04 35.49
C VAL A 20 -17.01 26.36 34.27
N ALA A 21 -18.32 26.16 34.32
CA ALA A 21 -19.14 25.86 33.16
C ALA A 21 -19.40 27.16 32.40
N LEU A 22 -19.05 27.20 31.12
CA LEU A 22 -19.49 28.21 30.18
C LEU A 22 -20.25 27.52 29.06
N THR A 23 -21.56 27.43 29.24
CA THR A 23 -22.54 27.14 28.20
C THR A 23 -22.81 28.42 27.42
N LEU A 24 -22.39 28.48 26.15
CA LEU A 24 -22.92 29.44 25.19
C LEU A 24 -23.81 28.71 24.20
N SER A 25 -25.11 28.76 24.49
CA SER A 25 -26.19 28.55 23.55
C SER A 25 -26.29 29.79 22.66
N ALA A 26 -26.05 29.64 21.37
CA ALA A 26 -26.44 30.63 20.37
C ALA A 26 -27.43 29.97 19.40
N CYS A 27 -28.72 30.19 19.68
CA CYS A 27 -29.79 30.05 18.70
C CYS A 27 -29.83 31.34 17.87
N GLY A 28 -29.57 31.23 16.58
CA GLY A 28 -29.89 32.26 15.59
C GLY A 28 -30.80 31.64 14.54
N SER A 29 -32.10 31.92 14.63
CA SER A 29 -33.09 31.62 13.60
C SER A 29 -33.12 32.74 12.58
N ASP A 30 -32.91 32.41 11.31
CA ASP A 30 -33.43 33.21 10.20
C ASP A 30 -34.32 32.30 9.34
N ASN A 31 -35.62 32.48 9.51
CA ASN A 31 -36.66 31.95 8.63
C ASN A 31 -36.84 32.94 7.47
N ASN A 32 -36.38 32.57 6.27
CA ASN A 32 -36.93 33.14 5.04
C ASN A 32 -37.75 32.06 4.35
N ALA A 33 -39.07 32.15 4.51
CA ALA A 33 -40.04 31.36 3.77
C ALA A 33 -40.08 31.85 2.31
N GLY A 34 -39.62 31.01 1.40
CA GLY A 34 -39.81 31.13 -0.04
C GLY A 34 -40.42 29.84 -0.57
N THR A 35 -41.61 29.96 -1.14
CA THR A 35 -42.53 28.93 -1.61
C THR A 35 -41.90 27.88 -2.55
N ALA A 36 -42.43 26.67 -2.41
CA ALA A 36 -42.16 25.46 -3.19
C ALA A 36 -42.04 25.67 -4.71
N GLY A 37 -41.01 25.05 -5.29
CA GLY A 37 -40.88 24.75 -6.71
C GLY A 37 -40.07 23.46 -6.86
N THR A 38 -40.78 22.35 -6.99
CA THR A 38 -40.23 21.04 -7.35
C THR A 38 -39.70 21.06 -8.78
N THR A 39 -38.39 21.04 -8.94
CA THR A 39 -37.71 20.58 -10.16
C THR A 39 -36.50 19.76 -9.74
N GLY A 40 -36.57 18.46 -10.00
CA GLY A 40 -35.52 17.50 -9.69
C GLY A 40 -34.21 17.87 -10.38
N ALA A 41 -33.14 17.80 -9.62
CA ALA A 41 -31.78 17.64 -10.12
C ALA A 41 -31.19 16.45 -9.37
N GLU A 42 -31.11 15.31 -10.07
CA GLU A 42 -30.24 14.20 -9.70
C GLU A 42 -28.79 14.71 -9.70
N GLY A 43 -28.06 14.45 -8.61
CA GLY A 43 -26.68 14.89 -8.50
C GLY A 43 -26.18 15.01 -7.06
N ALA A 44 -26.20 13.90 -6.31
CA ALA A 44 -25.35 13.70 -5.15
C ALA A 44 -25.18 12.19 -4.95
N THR A 45 -23.98 11.68 -5.20
CA THR A 45 -23.57 10.33 -4.78
C THR A 45 -23.65 10.27 -3.27
N GLY A 46 -24.78 9.77 -2.76
CA GLY A 46 -24.99 9.57 -1.34
C GLY A 46 -23.90 8.66 -0.80
N THR A 47 -23.06 9.19 0.10
CA THR A 47 -22.17 8.37 0.91
C THR A 47 -23.08 7.43 1.72
N ALA A 48 -23.17 6.17 1.32
CA ALA A 48 -23.92 5.19 2.09
C ALA A 48 -23.39 5.22 3.54
N ALA A 49 -24.30 5.33 4.51
CA ALA A 49 -23.93 5.25 5.92
C ALA A 49 -23.20 3.92 6.15
N ALA A 50 -22.07 3.95 6.85
CA ALA A 50 -21.30 2.73 7.12
C ALA A 50 -22.18 1.72 7.90
N ASP A 51 -22.40 0.53 7.35
CA ASP A 51 -22.96 -0.58 8.11
C ASP A 51 -21.91 -1.05 9.12
N CYS A 52 -22.18 -0.88 10.42
CA CYS A 52 -21.28 -1.24 11.51
C CYS A 52 -21.54 -2.66 12.07
N GLY A 53 -22.19 -3.52 11.29
CA GLY A 53 -22.51 -4.90 11.68
C GLY A 53 -21.31 -5.79 12.04
N GLY A 54 -21.60 -6.96 12.62
CA GLY A 54 -20.63 -8.03 12.86
C GLY A 54 -19.72 -7.87 14.07
N ALA A 55 -18.64 -8.65 14.09
CA ALA A 55 -17.64 -8.69 15.16
C ALA A 55 -16.95 -7.33 15.40
N ASN A 56 -16.56 -7.06 16.65
CA ASN A 56 -15.87 -5.81 17.02
C ASN A 56 -14.40 -5.80 16.63
N SER A 57 -13.79 -6.96 16.50
CA SER A 57 -12.38 -7.10 16.17
C SER A 57 -12.22 -7.97 14.94
N LEU A 58 -11.35 -7.53 14.03
CA LEU A 58 -10.84 -8.33 12.94
C LEU A 58 -9.33 -8.52 13.12
N THR A 59 -8.81 -9.59 12.54
CA THR A 59 -7.38 -9.90 12.47
C THR A 59 -6.96 -10.02 11.02
N ALA A 60 -5.83 -9.41 10.68
CA ALA A 60 -5.24 -9.53 9.36
C ALA A 60 -3.73 -9.50 9.44
N GLU A 61 -3.08 -10.09 8.45
CA GLU A 61 -1.63 -10.15 8.37
C GLU A 61 -1.18 -10.03 6.92
N GLY A 62 -0.02 -9.42 6.69
CA GLY A 62 0.66 -9.52 5.41
C GLY A 62 1.46 -8.28 5.02
N SER A 63 1.20 -7.80 3.81
CA SER A 63 1.98 -6.76 3.12
C SER A 63 2.39 -5.58 4.00
N THR A 64 3.70 -5.36 4.12
CA THR A 64 4.23 -4.12 4.70
C THR A 64 3.99 -2.91 3.80
N ALA A 65 3.76 -3.12 2.50
CA ALA A 65 3.52 -2.07 1.53
C ALA A 65 2.26 -1.28 1.87
N GLN A 66 1.22 -1.94 2.40
CA GLN A 66 -0.07 -1.31 2.70
C GLN A 66 -0.26 -0.94 4.17
N GLN A 67 0.75 -1.14 5.03
CA GLN A 67 0.56 -1.00 6.48
C GLN A 67 0.07 0.40 6.88
N ASN A 68 0.54 1.45 6.20
CA ASN A 68 0.15 2.83 6.49
C ASN A 68 -1.28 3.11 5.98
N ALA A 69 -1.64 2.58 4.81
CA ALA A 69 -3.02 2.64 4.32
C ALA A 69 -3.99 1.88 5.24
N ILE A 70 -3.64 0.68 5.69
CA ILE A 70 -4.44 -0.10 6.65
C ILE A 70 -4.60 0.65 7.98
N ALA A 71 -3.57 1.34 8.47
CA ALA A 71 -3.69 2.17 9.66
C ALA A 71 -4.72 3.30 9.48
N LEU A 72 -4.73 3.97 8.32
CA LEU A 72 -5.72 4.99 7.97
C LEU A 72 -7.13 4.39 7.84
N PHE A 73 -7.25 3.22 7.21
CA PHE A 73 -8.53 2.51 7.08
C PHE A 73 -9.08 2.08 8.44
N ASN A 74 -8.23 1.56 9.32
CA ASN A 74 -8.61 1.17 10.67
C ASN A 74 -9.04 2.39 11.50
N GLN A 75 -8.33 3.52 11.38
CA GLN A 75 -8.73 4.77 12.00
C GLN A 75 -10.10 5.23 11.49
N ALA A 76 -10.32 5.22 10.18
CA ALA A 76 -11.61 5.58 9.58
C ALA A 76 -12.74 4.65 10.05
N TRP A 77 -12.48 3.35 10.13
CA TRP A 77 -13.45 2.36 10.62
C TRP A 77 -13.80 2.56 12.09
N GLY A 78 -12.83 2.78 12.97
CA GLY A 78 -13.07 3.07 14.38
C GLY A 78 -13.79 4.40 14.62
N GLN A 79 -13.62 5.38 13.73
CA GLN A 79 -14.36 6.65 13.77
C GLN A 79 -15.80 6.51 13.28
N ALA A 80 -16.01 5.81 12.18
CA ALA A 80 -17.35 5.57 11.61
C ALA A 80 -18.17 4.60 12.48
N CYS A 81 -17.50 3.62 13.09
CA CYS A 81 -18.09 2.54 13.88
C CYS A 81 -17.38 2.42 15.23
N PRO A 82 -17.78 3.21 16.25
CA PRO A 82 -17.15 3.18 17.57
C PRO A 82 -17.11 1.78 18.18
N GLY A 83 -15.93 1.37 18.65
CA GLY A 83 -15.69 0.04 19.23
C GLY A 83 -15.19 -1.02 18.24
N LYS A 84 -15.16 -0.70 16.94
CA LYS A 84 -14.51 -1.54 15.93
C LYS A 84 -13.00 -1.33 15.89
N ASN A 85 -12.24 -2.40 15.64
CA ASN A 85 -10.79 -2.34 15.44
C ASN A 85 -10.26 -3.50 14.60
N LEU A 86 -9.32 -3.20 13.71
CA LEU A 86 -8.52 -4.18 12.99
C LEU A 86 -7.14 -4.34 13.67
N SER A 87 -6.78 -5.58 14.00
CA SER A 87 -5.41 -5.94 14.37
C SER A 87 -4.66 -6.39 13.11
N TYR A 88 -3.87 -5.49 12.52
CA TYR A 88 -3.05 -5.78 11.34
C TYR A 88 -1.59 -6.08 11.71
N ASN A 89 -1.05 -7.21 11.28
CA ASN A 89 0.35 -7.58 11.47
C ASN A 89 1.14 -7.45 10.14
N PRO A 90 2.07 -6.48 10.01
CA PRO A 90 2.82 -6.27 8.75
C PRO A 90 4.06 -7.18 8.69
N THR A 91 3.90 -8.39 8.15
CA THR A 91 4.94 -9.43 8.08
C THR A 91 5.47 -9.71 6.67
N GLY A 92 4.84 -9.18 5.64
CA GLY A 92 5.14 -9.44 4.23
C GLY A 92 4.01 -10.22 3.54
N SER A 93 3.85 -10.01 2.23
CA SER A 93 2.73 -10.55 1.46
C SER A 93 2.71 -12.08 1.43
N GLY A 94 3.87 -12.73 1.39
CA GLY A 94 3.95 -14.19 1.47
C GLY A 94 3.43 -14.74 2.80
N ALA A 95 3.90 -14.19 3.91
CA ALA A 95 3.46 -14.57 5.26
C ALA A 95 1.96 -14.32 5.46
N GLY A 96 1.43 -13.20 4.96
CA GLY A 96 -0.01 -12.92 5.00
C GLY A 96 -0.83 -14.01 4.29
N ARG A 97 -0.46 -14.37 3.06
CA ARG A 97 -1.12 -15.45 2.31
C ARG A 97 -1.09 -16.78 3.07
N GLU A 98 0.05 -17.13 3.67
CA GLU A 98 0.19 -18.34 4.50
C GLU A 98 -0.71 -18.30 5.73
N GLN A 99 -0.76 -17.19 6.47
CA GLN A 99 -1.62 -17.05 7.65
C GLN A 99 -3.11 -17.13 7.31
N PHE A 100 -3.52 -16.56 6.17
CA PHE A 100 -4.89 -16.65 5.68
C PHE A 100 -5.28 -18.10 5.35
N ILE A 101 -4.45 -18.80 4.57
CA ILE A 101 -4.65 -20.22 4.23
C ILE A 101 -4.73 -21.08 5.49
N ALA A 102 -3.88 -20.79 6.49
CA ALA A 102 -3.85 -21.52 7.77
C ALA A 102 -5.05 -21.24 8.70
N LYS A 103 -5.99 -20.36 8.32
CA LYS A 103 -7.11 -19.88 9.15
C LYS A 103 -6.70 -19.07 10.39
N ASN A 104 -5.48 -18.53 10.44
CA ASN A 104 -4.99 -17.79 11.62
C ASN A 104 -5.45 -16.33 11.64
N VAL A 105 -5.88 -15.80 10.50
CA VAL A 105 -6.41 -14.43 10.35
C VAL A 105 -7.71 -14.44 9.55
N ASP A 106 -8.50 -13.37 9.71
CA ASP A 106 -9.78 -13.20 9.00
C ASP A 106 -9.56 -12.93 7.52
N PHE A 107 -8.57 -12.09 7.17
CA PHE A 107 -8.15 -11.82 5.80
C PHE A 107 -6.65 -11.54 5.71
N ALA A 108 -6.07 -11.66 4.52
CA ALA A 108 -4.67 -11.31 4.28
C ALA A 108 -4.51 -10.00 3.51
N GLY A 109 -3.43 -9.28 3.79
CA GLY A 109 -2.95 -8.21 2.92
C GLY A 109 -1.84 -8.71 2.00
N SER A 110 -1.94 -8.50 0.68
CA SER A 110 -0.93 -8.97 -0.27
C SER A 110 -0.86 -8.08 -1.51
N ASP A 111 0.34 -7.78 -2.00
CA ASP A 111 0.52 -6.99 -3.23
C ASP A 111 0.53 -7.86 -4.50
N SER A 112 0.32 -9.16 -4.32
CA SER A 112 0.15 -10.13 -5.39
C SER A 112 -1.05 -11.02 -5.09
N PRO A 113 -1.76 -11.52 -6.10
CA PRO A 113 -2.72 -12.60 -5.91
C PRO A 113 -2.06 -13.85 -5.29
N LEU A 114 -2.88 -14.77 -4.80
CA LEU A 114 -2.45 -16.12 -4.45
C LEU A 114 -1.73 -16.75 -5.65
N SER A 115 -0.62 -17.46 -5.39
CA SER A 115 0.01 -18.28 -6.43
C SER A 115 -0.90 -19.45 -6.79
N GLU A 116 -0.69 -20.06 -7.96
CA GLU A 116 -1.46 -21.22 -8.42
C GLU A 116 -1.48 -22.35 -7.36
N GLU A 117 -0.34 -22.62 -6.74
CA GLU A 117 -0.17 -23.62 -5.67
C GLU A 117 -0.95 -23.27 -4.39
N GLN A 118 -1.24 -21.99 -4.18
CA GLN A 118 -1.97 -21.49 -3.01
C GLN A 118 -3.49 -21.50 -3.21
N ILE A 119 -3.99 -21.59 -4.45
CA ILE A 119 -5.44 -21.54 -4.73
C ILE A 119 -6.18 -22.69 -4.08
N ALA A 120 -5.76 -23.94 -4.29
CA ALA A 120 -6.49 -25.09 -3.73
C ALA A 120 -6.52 -25.10 -2.19
N PRO A 121 -5.41 -24.84 -1.47
CA PRO A 121 -5.43 -24.64 -0.02
C PRO A 121 -6.32 -23.48 0.44
N ALA A 122 -6.32 -22.34 -0.28
CA ALA A 122 -7.16 -21.20 0.04
C ALA A 122 -8.66 -21.51 -0.16
N THR A 123 -9.02 -22.23 -1.23
CA THR A 123 -10.40 -22.70 -1.44
C THR A 123 -10.84 -23.64 -0.31
N ALA A 124 -9.96 -24.54 0.14
CA ALA A 124 -10.25 -25.39 1.30
C ALA A 124 -10.41 -24.56 2.60
N ARG A 125 -9.61 -23.50 2.77
CA ARG A 125 -9.76 -22.52 3.85
C ARG A 125 -11.15 -21.88 3.84
N CYS A 126 -11.67 -21.59 2.65
CA CYS A 126 -12.95 -20.97 2.38
C CYS A 126 -14.12 -21.96 2.22
N GLU A 127 -13.98 -23.18 2.76
CA GLU A 127 -15.05 -24.18 2.77
C GLU A 127 -15.55 -24.59 1.38
N GLY A 128 -14.65 -24.55 0.39
CA GLY A 128 -14.97 -24.84 -1.01
C GLY A 128 -15.30 -23.61 -1.84
N ASN A 129 -15.40 -22.43 -1.23
CA ASN A 129 -15.67 -21.17 -1.91
C ASN A 129 -14.38 -20.51 -2.41
N ALA A 130 -14.50 -19.61 -3.38
CA ALA A 130 -13.36 -18.97 -4.00
C ALA A 130 -12.71 -17.94 -3.03
N PRO A 131 -11.38 -17.89 -2.94
CA PRO A 131 -10.72 -16.70 -2.40
C PRO A 131 -10.85 -15.54 -3.40
N TRP A 132 -11.23 -14.35 -2.94
CA TRP A 132 -11.26 -13.12 -3.74
C TRP A 132 -10.16 -12.16 -3.32
N HIS A 133 -9.60 -11.45 -4.29
CA HIS A 133 -8.55 -10.46 -4.15
C HIS A 133 -9.14 -9.08 -4.37
N LEU A 134 -9.31 -8.32 -3.30
CA LEU A 134 -10.00 -7.03 -3.33
C LEU A 134 -9.00 -5.87 -3.18
N PRO A 135 -8.67 -5.11 -4.24
CA PRO A 135 -7.71 -4.02 -4.17
C PRO A 135 -8.33 -2.80 -3.47
N LEU A 136 -7.74 -2.34 -2.36
CA LEU A 136 -8.24 -1.15 -1.63
C LEU A 136 -7.44 0.13 -1.89
N VAL A 137 -6.23 0.00 -2.45
CA VAL A 137 -5.33 1.13 -2.72
C VAL A 137 -4.21 0.71 -3.68
N PHE A 138 -3.66 1.69 -4.41
CA PHE A 138 -2.46 1.53 -5.22
C PHE A 138 -1.25 2.15 -4.52
N GLY A 139 -0.13 1.44 -4.55
CA GLY A 139 1.15 1.89 -4.00
C GLY A 139 2.17 2.07 -5.12
N PRO A 140 2.60 3.30 -5.43
CA PRO A 140 3.74 3.47 -6.31
C PRO A 140 5.02 2.97 -5.64
N ILE A 141 5.90 2.32 -6.40
CA ILE A 141 7.20 1.86 -5.89
C ILE A 141 8.27 2.85 -6.36
N ALA A 142 8.93 3.47 -5.39
CA ALA A 142 10.08 4.32 -5.56
C ALA A 142 11.36 3.49 -5.69
N MET A 143 12.21 3.87 -6.64
CA MET A 143 13.61 3.43 -6.67
C MET A 143 14.44 4.38 -5.82
N ALA A 144 14.38 4.19 -4.49
CA ALA A 144 15.07 5.00 -3.50
C ALA A 144 16.58 4.77 -3.59
N TYR A 145 17.38 5.84 -3.57
CA TYR A 145 18.83 5.75 -3.72
C TYR A 145 19.58 6.65 -2.73
N ASN A 146 20.86 6.35 -2.54
CA ASN A 146 21.78 7.14 -1.73
C ASN A 146 23.09 7.31 -2.49
N ILE A 147 23.20 8.39 -3.25
CA ILE A 147 24.37 8.68 -4.10
C ILE A 147 24.79 10.11 -3.81
N GLU A 148 26.02 10.29 -3.31
CA GLU A 148 26.53 11.61 -2.97
C GLU A 148 26.65 12.50 -4.22
N GLY A 149 26.11 13.71 -4.13
CA GLY A 149 26.19 14.71 -5.20
C GLY A 149 25.23 14.49 -6.38
N VAL A 150 24.31 13.52 -6.29
CA VAL A 150 23.30 13.25 -7.31
C VAL A 150 21.91 13.58 -6.75
N ASP A 151 21.35 14.72 -7.16
CA ASP A 151 20.02 15.15 -6.74
C ASP A 151 18.91 14.60 -7.64
N LYS A 152 19.25 14.36 -8.91
CA LYS A 152 18.33 13.84 -9.93
C LYS A 152 19.00 12.67 -10.64
N LEU A 153 18.38 11.51 -10.53
CA LEU A 153 18.77 10.28 -11.20
C LEU A 153 17.64 9.83 -12.11
N VAL A 154 17.98 9.50 -13.35
CA VAL A 154 17.10 8.87 -14.33
C VAL A 154 17.59 7.45 -14.56
N LEU A 155 16.68 6.49 -14.46
CA LEU A 155 16.90 5.09 -14.81
C LEU A 155 15.80 4.61 -15.75
N ASN A 156 15.95 3.43 -16.29
CA ASN A 156 14.94 2.75 -17.09
C ASN A 156 14.89 1.25 -16.72
N GLY A 157 13.96 0.49 -17.29
CA GLY A 157 13.84 -0.94 -17.04
C GLY A 157 15.15 -1.71 -17.28
N GLU A 158 15.89 -1.37 -18.34
CA GLU A 158 17.12 -2.06 -18.71
C GLU A 158 18.28 -1.82 -17.72
N THR A 159 18.50 -0.57 -17.32
CA THR A 159 19.52 -0.22 -16.32
C THR A 159 19.17 -0.81 -14.96
N LEU A 160 17.91 -0.78 -14.55
CA LEU A 160 17.44 -1.44 -13.33
C LEU A 160 17.67 -2.96 -13.38
N ALA A 161 17.31 -3.61 -14.49
CA ALA A 161 17.52 -5.04 -14.67
C ALA A 161 19.01 -5.41 -14.58
N LYS A 162 19.90 -4.60 -15.16
CA LYS A 162 21.35 -4.82 -15.11
C LYS A 162 21.93 -4.57 -13.72
N ILE A 163 21.49 -3.52 -13.01
CA ILE A 163 21.90 -3.24 -11.62
C ILE A 163 21.53 -4.41 -10.71
N PHE A 164 20.26 -4.84 -10.72
CA PHE A 164 19.77 -5.87 -9.82
C PHE A 164 20.20 -7.30 -10.20
N GLN A 165 20.90 -7.47 -11.33
CA GLN A 165 21.61 -8.70 -11.70
C GLN A 165 23.14 -8.60 -11.53
N GLY A 166 23.65 -7.48 -11.00
CA GLY A 166 25.08 -7.27 -10.77
C GLY A 166 25.90 -7.05 -12.05
N GLN A 167 25.26 -6.69 -13.15
CA GLN A 167 25.92 -6.41 -14.44
C GLN A 167 26.40 -4.95 -14.52
N ILE A 168 25.64 -4.02 -13.95
CA ILE A 168 26.10 -2.64 -13.70
C ILE A 168 26.52 -2.56 -12.25
N THR A 169 27.81 -2.28 -12.01
CA THR A 169 28.41 -2.25 -10.68
C THR A 169 28.94 -0.88 -10.27
N LYS A 170 28.87 0.12 -11.16
CA LYS A 170 29.36 1.49 -10.95
C LYS A 170 28.31 2.50 -11.39
N TRP A 171 28.20 3.62 -10.67
CA TRP A 171 27.21 4.67 -10.98
C TRP A 171 27.53 5.47 -12.25
N ASN A 172 28.81 5.58 -12.62
CA ASN A 172 29.27 6.20 -13.87
C ASN A 172 29.19 5.26 -15.09
N ASP A 173 28.54 4.11 -14.98
CA ASP A 173 28.39 3.18 -16.10
C ASP A 173 27.80 3.89 -17.34
N PRO A 174 28.33 3.65 -18.55
CA PRO A 174 27.87 4.34 -19.76
C PRO A 174 26.36 4.25 -20.00
N ALA A 175 25.70 3.15 -19.60
CA ALA A 175 24.25 3.01 -19.76
C ALA A 175 23.47 3.95 -18.82
N ILE A 176 23.97 4.18 -17.59
CA ILE A 176 23.37 5.16 -16.66
C ILE A 176 23.70 6.58 -17.14
N ALA A 177 24.95 6.84 -17.53
CA ALA A 177 25.39 8.15 -17.99
C ALA A 177 24.59 8.65 -19.20
N ALA A 178 24.23 7.75 -20.13
CA ALA A 178 23.41 8.08 -21.30
C ALA A 178 22.00 8.58 -20.94
N LEU A 179 21.43 8.16 -19.81
CA LEU A 179 20.12 8.64 -19.33
C LEU A 179 20.21 9.95 -18.54
N ASN A 180 21.42 10.35 -18.16
CA ASN A 180 21.67 11.45 -17.23
C ASN A 180 22.64 12.48 -17.86
N GLU A 181 22.39 12.88 -19.10
CA GLU A 181 23.24 13.84 -19.81
C GLU A 181 23.41 15.14 -18.99
N GLY A 182 24.67 15.53 -18.77
CA GLY A 182 25.02 16.72 -17.98
C GLY A 182 25.11 16.50 -16.48
N ALA A 183 24.73 15.33 -15.95
CA ALA A 183 24.97 14.98 -14.55
C ALA A 183 26.42 14.51 -14.33
N THR A 184 26.97 14.80 -13.14
CA THR A 184 28.26 14.24 -12.71
C THR A 184 27.99 12.99 -11.89
N LEU A 185 28.10 11.81 -12.52
CA LEU A 185 27.91 10.53 -11.84
C LEU A 185 29.22 10.03 -11.21
N PRO A 186 29.22 9.56 -9.96
CA PRO A 186 30.43 9.10 -9.28
C PRO A 186 30.91 7.72 -9.77
N ASP A 187 32.21 7.45 -9.60
CA ASP A 187 32.81 6.11 -9.80
C ASP A 187 32.63 5.18 -8.58
N SER A 188 31.64 5.47 -7.74
CA SER A 188 31.31 4.64 -6.58
C SER A 188 30.59 3.36 -7.03
N ASP A 189 30.74 2.30 -6.21
CA ASP A 189 30.04 1.05 -6.44
C ASP A 189 28.53 1.24 -6.32
N VAL A 190 27.79 0.43 -7.09
CA VAL A 190 26.33 0.29 -6.96
C VAL A 190 26.05 -0.84 -5.98
N THR A 191 25.27 -0.55 -4.93
CA THR A 191 24.83 -1.56 -3.96
C THR A 191 23.31 -1.74 -4.06
N PRO A 192 22.82 -2.75 -4.80
CA PRO A 192 21.39 -3.05 -4.82
C PRO A 192 20.94 -3.49 -3.42
N ILE A 193 19.79 -2.98 -2.97
CA ILE A 193 19.12 -3.42 -1.75
C ILE A 193 17.81 -4.11 -2.14
N PHE A 194 17.66 -5.36 -1.75
CA PHE A 194 16.49 -6.17 -2.04
C PHE A 194 15.78 -6.60 -0.76
N ARG A 195 14.53 -7.03 -0.85
CA ARG A 195 13.80 -7.58 0.30
C ARG A 195 14.25 -9.00 0.60
N SER A 196 14.71 -9.26 1.82
CA SER A 196 15.11 -10.61 2.26
C SER A 196 13.92 -11.50 2.65
N ASP A 197 12.75 -10.92 2.83
CA ASP A 197 11.51 -11.60 3.20
C ASP A 197 10.52 -11.66 2.02
N SER A 198 9.63 -12.64 2.07
CA SER A 198 8.64 -12.87 1.02
C SER A 198 7.70 -11.67 0.82
N SER A 199 7.86 -11.00 -0.32
CA SER A 199 7.41 -9.62 -0.51
C SER A 199 6.63 -9.45 -1.83
N GLY A 200 5.49 -8.78 -1.75
CA GLY A 200 4.72 -8.42 -2.94
C GLY A 200 5.37 -7.26 -3.71
N THR A 201 6.04 -6.32 -3.03
CA THR A 201 6.88 -5.29 -3.66
C THR A 201 7.96 -5.91 -4.54
N THR A 202 8.59 -6.98 -4.07
CA THR A 202 9.62 -7.73 -4.79
C THR A 202 9.06 -8.42 -6.02
N ASP A 203 7.88 -9.02 -5.89
CA ASP A 203 7.20 -9.66 -7.02
C ASP A 203 6.84 -8.63 -8.10
N ASN A 204 6.23 -7.51 -7.71
CA ASN A 204 5.85 -6.46 -8.65
C ASN A 204 7.05 -5.77 -9.30
N PHE A 205 8.14 -5.52 -8.56
CA PHE A 205 9.38 -5.03 -9.15
C PHE A 205 9.94 -5.97 -10.22
N GLN A 206 9.99 -7.29 -9.95
CA GLN A 206 10.50 -8.26 -10.92
C GLN A 206 9.55 -8.48 -12.10
N LYS A 207 8.23 -8.41 -11.89
CA LYS A 207 7.24 -8.37 -12.98
C LYS A 207 7.44 -7.15 -13.87
N TYR A 208 7.71 -5.99 -13.27
CA TYR A 208 8.07 -4.80 -14.03
C TYR A 208 9.33 -5.01 -14.86
N LEU A 209 10.42 -5.54 -14.27
CA LEU A 209 11.64 -5.83 -15.03
C LEU A 209 11.41 -6.82 -16.17
N THR A 210 10.55 -7.82 -15.96
CA THR A 210 10.16 -8.80 -16.98
C THR A 210 9.44 -8.14 -18.16
N ALA A 211 8.55 -7.18 -17.90
CA ALA A 211 7.80 -6.49 -18.94
C ALA A 211 8.60 -5.36 -19.62
N ALA A 212 9.32 -4.56 -18.84
CA ALA A 212 10.02 -3.35 -19.29
C ALA A 212 11.41 -3.64 -19.88
N ALA A 213 12.01 -4.78 -19.53
CA ALA A 213 13.35 -5.15 -19.99
C ALA A 213 13.48 -6.65 -20.28
N PRO A 214 12.63 -7.23 -21.15
CA PRO A 214 12.56 -8.68 -21.37
C PRO A 214 13.87 -9.29 -21.92
N GLU A 215 14.70 -8.51 -22.60
CA GLU A 215 16.01 -8.96 -23.09
C GLU A 215 17.10 -8.92 -22.01
N ALA A 216 17.00 -7.99 -21.05
CA ALA A 216 18.00 -7.82 -20.00
C ALA A 216 17.67 -8.64 -18.75
N TRP A 217 16.39 -8.71 -18.35
CA TRP A 217 15.94 -9.44 -17.16
C TRP A 217 15.58 -10.89 -17.47
N THR A 218 16.39 -11.83 -16.98
CA THR A 218 16.25 -13.26 -17.29
C THR A 218 16.00 -14.14 -16.06
N LYS A 219 15.74 -13.53 -14.91
CA LYS A 219 15.68 -14.22 -13.60
C LYS A 219 14.28 -14.70 -13.20
N GLY A 220 13.24 -14.25 -13.91
CA GLY A 220 11.85 -14.48 -13.54
C GLY A 220 11.35 -13.53 -12.47
N ALA A 221 10.17 -13.82 -11.92
CA ALA A 221 9.52 -13.03 -10.87
C ALA A 221 8.95 -13.93 -9.78
N GLY A 222 8.65 -13.34 -8.63
CA GLY A 222 8.08 -14.01 -7.48
C GLY A 222 8.26 -13.20 -6.21
N SER A 223 7.69 -13.67 -5.10
CA SER A 223 7.80 -12.97 -3.81
C SER A 223 9.21 -13.01 -3.20
N GLU A 224 10.06 -13.91 -3.68
CA GLU A 224 11.50 -13.92 -3.39
C GLU A 224 12.29 -13.24 -4.52
N PHE A 225 13.36 -12.55 -4.15
CA PHE A 225 14.21 -11.87 -5.11
C PHE A 225 15.12 -12.83 -5.87
N GLN A 226 15.08 -12.79 -7.21
CA GLN A 226 15.79 -13.70 -8.11
C GLN A 226 17.05 -13.08 -8.76
N GLY A 227 17.28 -11.77 -8.57
CA GLY A 227 18.36 -11.02 -9.24
C GLY A 227 19.76 -11.53 -8.91
N GLY A 228 19.96 -11.99 -7.67
CA GLY A 228 21.21 -12.60 -7.21
C GLY A 228 22.34 -11.61 -6.91
N ALA A 229 22.05 -10.30 -6.87
CA ALA A 229 23.00 -9.26 -6.53
C ALA A 229 22.45 -8.33 -5.44
N GLY A 230 23.35 -7.78 -4.63
CA GLY A 230 23.02 -6.81 -3.59
C GLY A 230 22.89 -7.41 -2.18
N GLU A 231 22.29 -6.63 -1.29
CA GLU A 231 22.12 -6.95 0.12
C GLU A 231 20.63 -7.05 0.48
N GLY A 232 20.29 -8.08 1.27
CA GLY A 232 18.93 -8.32 1.70
C GLY A 232 18.58 -7.52 2.96
N ALA A 233 17.46 -6.80 2.92
CA ALA A 233 16.90 -6.09 4.05
C ALA A 233 15.45 -6.53 4.33
N GLN A 234 15.07 -6.55 5.60
CA GLN A 234 13.73 -7.00 5.99
C GLN A 234 12.70 -5.89 5.86
N LYS A 235 11.58 -6.18 5.19
CA LYS A 235 10.40 -5.33 5.11
C LYS A 235 10.68 -3.99 4.42
N SER A 236 9.63 -3.21 4.15
CA SER A 236 9.78 -1.90 3.50
C SER A 236 10.64 -0.92 4.34
N ALA A 237 10.44 -0.91 5.66
CA ALA A 237 11.22 -0.06 6.57
C ALA A 237 12.72 -0.41 6.59
N GLY A 238 13.07 -1.71 6.58
CA GLY A 238 14.47 -2.12 6.57
C GLY A 238 15.17 -1.82 5.25
N VAL A 239 14.47 -1.93 4.11
CA VAL A 239 15.03 -1.50 2.81
C VAL A 239 15.37 -0.03 2.82
N VAL A 240 14.47 0.85 3.26
CA VAL A 240 14.73 2.30 3.31
C VAL A 240 15.85 2.65 4.27
N GLN A 241 15.89 2.01 5.44
CA GLN A 241 17.00 2.19 6.39
C GLN A 241 18.34 1.74 5.81
N ALA A 242 18.37 0.61 5.10
CA ALA A 242 19.58 0.13 4.44
C ALA A 242 20.03 1.09 3.34
N VAL A 243 19.10 1.63 2.54
CA VAL A 243 19.44 2.64 1.52
C VAL A 243 20.05 3.89 2.18
N GLN A 244 19.43 4.41 3.24
CA GLN A 244 19.95 5.57 3.99
C GLN A 244 21.36 5.33 4.56
N ALA A 245 21.61 4.12 5.06
CA ALA A 245 22.86 3.79 5.74
C ALA A 245 24.02 3.50 4.79
N THR A 246 23.73 3.12 3.54
CA THR A 246 24.73 2.62 2.59
C THR A 246 24.93 3.59 1.42
N PRO A 247 26.05 4.35 1.39
CA PRO A 247 26.41 5.15 0.22
C PRO A 247 26.57 4.29 -1.04
N GLY A 248 26.11 4.80 -2.18
CA GLY A 248 26.08 4.08 -3.45
C GLY A 248 24.92 3.09 -3.60
N SER A 249 23.98 3.04 -2.65
CA SER A 249 22.91 2.06 -2.68
C SER A 249 21.68 2.50 -3.47
N ILE A 250 20.90 1.51 -3.91
CA ILE A 250 19.58 1.69 -4.53
C ILE A 250 18.66 0.53 -4.15
N GLY A 251 17.44 0.82 -3.74
CA GLY A 251 16.43 -0.17 -3.35
C GLY A 251 15.04 0.18 -3.88
N TYR A 252 14.19 -0.84 -4.02
CA TYR A 252 12.77 -0.67 -4.36
C TYR A 252 11.93 -0.66 -3.10
N VAL A 253 11.10 0.36 -2.93
CA VAL A 253 10.21 0.50 -1.76
C VAL A 253 9.00 1.34 -2.10
N GLU A 254 7.92 1.22 -1.36
CA GLU A 254 6.74 2.07 -1.55
C GLU A 254 7.09 3.54 -1.32
N LYS A 255 6.53 4.41 -2.18
CA LYS A 255 6.74 5.86 -2.20
C LYS A 255 6.67 6.49 -0.80
N GLY A 256 5.62 6.18 -0.04
CA GLY A 256 5.40 6.76 1.29
C GLY A 256 6.52 6.48 2.29
N PHE A 257 7.20 5.32 2.21
CA PHE A 257 8.36 5.05 3.08
C PHE A 257 9.57 5.87 2.66
N ALA A 258 9.82 6.01 1.36
CA ALA A 258 10.91 6.84 0.86
C ALA A 258 10.71 8.32 1.21
N GLU A 259 9.50 8.84 1.03
CA GLU A 259 9.13 10.22 1.39
C GLU A 259 9.24 10.48 2.89
N GLN A 260 8.70 9.58 3.72
CA GLN A 260 8.77 9.71 5.17
C GLN A 260 10.23 9.73 5.68
N ALA A 261 11.11 8.99 5.01
CA ALA A 261 12.53 8.92 5.34
C ALA A 261 13.36 10.04 4.69
N GLY A 262 12.77 10.85 3.80
CA GLY A 262 13.48 11.90 3.07
C GLY A 262 14.56 11.38 2.13
N VAL A 263 14.39 10.17 1.61
CA VAL A 263 15.35 9.54 0.67
C VAL A 263 14.96 9.89 -0.76
N PRO A 264 15.88 10.40 -1.59
CA PRO A 264 15.58 10.67 -2.99
C PRO A 264 15.31 9.37 -3.74
N PHE A 265 14.49 9.45 -4.79
CA PHE A 265 14.17 8.31 -5.64
C PHE A 265 14.25 8.69 -7.12
N ALA A 266 14.58 7.70 -7.95
CA ALA A 266 14.87 7.92 -9.36
C ALA A 266 13.60 8.23 -10.18
N GLN A 267 13.77 9.03 -11.23
CA GLN A 267 12.82 9.12 -12.32
C GLN A 267 12.98 7.89 -13.22
N ILE A 268 11.88 7.44 -13.82
CA ILE A 268 11.88 6.28 -14.72
C ILE A 268 11.57 6.74 -16.13
N ASP A 269 12.47 6.46 -17.07
CA ASP A 269 12.26 6.67 -18.50
C ASP A 269 11.70 5.39 -19.13
N THR A 270 10.55 5.53 -19.79
CA THR A 270 9.84 4.45 -20.50
C THR A 270 9.97 4.55 -22.02
N GLY A 271 10.92 5.34 -22.52
CA GLY A 271 11.14 5.63 -23.94
C GLY A 271 10.44 6.90 -24.43
N SER A 272 9.59 7.50 -23.59
CA SER A 272 8.93 8.79 -23.83
C SER A 272 9.53 9.93 -23.00
N GLY A 273 10.71 9.70 -22.41
CA GLY A 273 11.43 10.63 -21.55
C GLY A 273 11.25 10.33 -20.06
N PRO A 274 12.07 10.97 -19.20
CA PRO A 274 12.06 10.71 -17.76
C PRO A 274 10.74 11.11 -17.09
N VAL A 275 10.16 10.19 -16.31
CA VAL A 275 8.94 10.43 -15.52
C VAL A 275 9.28 10.44 -14.03
N GLU A 276 8.99 11.57 -13.38
CA GLU A 276 9.07 11.68 -11.92
C GLU A 276 7.93 10.92 -11.26
N LEU A 277 8.21 10.28 -10.12
CA LEU A 277 7.18 9.64 -9.32
C LEU A 277 6.40 10.69 -8.50
N THR A 278 5.19 11.01 -8.97
CA THR A 278 4.23 11.89 -8.30
C THR A 278 2.88 11.19 -8.20
N ASP A 279 1.94 11.75 -7.44
CA ASP A 279 0.57 11.23 -7.39
C ASP A 279 -0.08 11.26 -8.78
N GLU A 280 0.17 12.32 -9.55
CA GLU A 280 -0.38 12.50 -10.89
C GLU A 280 0.20 11.49 -11.89
N SER A 281 1.52 11.29 -11.91
CA SER A 281 2.16 10.37 -12.85
C SER A 281 1.82 8.91 -12.54
N ALA A 282 1.66 8.56 -11.26
CA ALA A 282 1.20 7.24 -10.84
C ALA A 282 -0.29 7.03 -11.16
N ALA A 283 -1.15 8.00 -10.86
CA ALA A 283 -2.59 7.94 -11.20
C ALA A 283 -2.80 7.75 -12.71
N LYS A 284 -2.02 8.47 -13.52
CA LYS A 284 -2.06 8.34 -14.98
C LYS A 284 -1.78 6.90 -15.46
N ALA A 285 -0.84 6.21 -14.83
CA ALA A 285 -0.59 4.80 -15.15
C ALA A 285 -1.75 3.90 -14.69
N ILE A 286 -2.31 4.17 -13.50
CA ILE A 286 -3.42 3.41 -12.92
C ILE A 286 -4.69 3.51 -13.76
N ASP A 287 -4.96 4.64 -14.41
CA ASP A 287 -6.12 4.82 -15.29
C ASP A 287 -6.15 3.83 -16.47
N ALA A 288 -4.99 3.30 -16.88
CA ALA A 288 -4.88 2.29 -17.91
C ALA A 288 -5.07 0.85 -17.39
N ALA A 289 -5.11 0.64 -16.06
CA ALA A 289 -5.21 -0.68 -15.45
C ALA A 289 -6.55 -1.34 -15.79
N LYS A 290 -6.51 -2.66 -15.96
CA LYS A 290 -7.69 -3.47 -16.24
C LYS A 290 -7.80 -4.61 -15.25
N PHE A 291 -9.02 -5.06 -15.00
CA PHE A 291 -9.24 -6.33 -14.29
C PHE A 291 -8.85 -7.49 -15.20
N ALA A 292 -8.18 -8.49 -14.64
CA ALA A 292 -7.75 -9.70 -15.35
C ALA A 292 -8.94 -10.63 -15.69
N GLY A 293 -10.07 -10.45 -15.01
CA GLY A 293 -11.27 -11.26 -15.21
C GLY A 293 -12.57 -10.52 -14.90
N GLU A 294 -13.68 -11.23 -15.10
CA GLU A 294 -15.03 -10.80 -14.73
C GLU A 294 -15.42 -11.31 -13.34
N GLY A 295 -16.49 -10.76 -12.76
CA GLY A 295 -16.99 -11.15 -11.44
C GLY A 295 -16.33 -10.41 -10.29
N ASN A 296 -16.41 -11.01 -9.10
CA ASN A 296 -16.10 -10.36 -7.83
C ASN A 296 -14.64 -10.54 -7.35
N ASP A 297 -13.87 -11.44 -7.98
CA ASP A 297 -12.43 -11.50 -7.78
C ASP A 297 -11.75 -10.42 -8.63
N LEU A 298 -11.15 -9.42 -7.98
CA LEU A 298 -10.76 -8.16 -8.60
C LEU A 298 -9.25 -8.07 -8.87
N VAL A 299 -8.65 -9.20 -9.26
CA VAL A 299 -7.25 -9.24 -9.72
C VAL A 299 -7.05 -8.31 -10.92
N LEU A 300 -5.99 -7.52 -10.89
CA LEU A 300 -5.62 -6.59 -11.96
C LEU A 300 -4.57 -7.18 -12.90
N ASP A 301 -4.71 -6.89 -14.18
CA ASP A 301 -3.66 -7.07 -15.19
C ASP A 301 -2.75 -5.84 -15.22
N LEU A 302 -1.67 -5.92 -14.45
CA LEU A 302 -0.67 -4.85 -14.34
C LEU A 302 0.36 -4.86 -15.47
N ASN A 303 0.32 -5.82 -16.41
CA ASN A 303 1.29 -5.87 -17.50
C ASN A 303 1.22 -4.61 -18.38
N SER A 304 0.00 -4.10 -18.59
CA SER A 304 -0.23 -2.85 -19.32
C SER A 304 0.43 -1.63 -18.65
N LEU A 305 0.51 -1.62 -17.31
CA LEU A 305 1.19 -0.59 -16.54
C LEU A 305 2.71 -0.74 -16.65
N TYR A 306 3.21 -1.96 -16.44
CA TYR A 306 4.64 -2.23 -16.42
C TYR A 306 5.33 -2.03 -17.76
N GLY A 307 4.63 -2.29 -18.86
CA GLY A 307 5.10 -2.05 -20.22
C GLY A 307 4.64 -0.72 -20.82
N THR A 308 4.08 0.21 -20.02
CA THR A 308 3.56 1.46 -20.57
C THR A 308 4.68 2.32 -21.16
N THR A 309 4.44 2.88 -22.34
CA THR A 309 5.28 3.90 -22.99
C THR A 309 4.58 5.26 -23.03
N GLU A 310 3.45 5.40 -22.33
CA GLU A 310 2.69 6.63 -22.29
C GLU A 310 3.49 7.75 -21.61
N ALA A 311 3.65 8.88 -22.30
CA ALA A 311 4.40 10.02 -21.80
C ALA A 311 3.84 10.51 -20.46
N GLY A 312 4.68 10.61 -19.43
CA GLY A 312 4.30 11.09 -18.09
C GLY A 312 3.59 10.06 -17.20
N ALA A 313 3.40 8.81 -17.66
CA ALA A 313 2.89 7.73 -16.81
C ALA A 313 4.04 7.03 -16.08
N TYR A 314 3.99 6.96 -14.75
CA TYR A 314 5.01 6.27 -13.96
C TYR A 314 4.72 4.77 -13.94
N PRO A 315 5.63 3.90 -14.44
CA PRO A 315 5.28 2.52 -14.76
C PRO A 315 5.23 1.58 -13.56
N LEU A 316 5.91 1.91 -12.47
CA LEU A 316 6.16 0.98 -11.37
C LEU A 316 5.17 1.21 -10.21
N VAL A 317 4.01 0.58 -10.31
CA VAL A 317 2.91 0.67 -9.34
C VAL A 317 2.44 -0.73 -8.96
N LEU A 318 2.18 -0.98 -7.68
CA LEU A 318 1.49 -2.17 -7.21
C LEU A 318 0.05 -1.85 -6.79
N ALA A 319 -0.82 -2.85 -6.91
CA ALA A 319 -2.12 -2.85 -6.23
C ALA A 319 -2.01 -3.74 -4.99
N THR A 320 -2.55 -3.29 -3.87
CA THR A 320 -2.55 -4.10 -2.65
C THR A 320 -3.93 -4.68 -2.41
N TYR A 321 -4.00 -6.00 -2.39
CA TYR A 321 -5.21 -6.79 -2.27
C TYR A 321 -5.46 -7.15 -0.81
N ASN A 322 -6.74 -7.20 -0.48
CA ASN A 322 -7.24 -7.87 0.72
C ASN A 322 -7.83 -9.19 0.25
N ILE A 323 -7.23 -10.29 0.68
CA ILE A 323 -7.60 -11.64 0.28
C ILE A 323 -8.61 -12.17 1.29
N VAL A 324 -9.82 -12.42 0.81
CA VAL A 324 -10.97 -12.86 1.62
C VAL A 324 -11.55 -14.14 1.03
N CYS A 325 -12.29 -14.90 1.82
CA CYS A 325 -13.20 -15.89 1.26
C CYS A 325 -14.42 -15.18 0.65
N SER A 326 -14.88 -15.64 -0.51
CA SER A 326 -16.12 -15.14 -1.11
C SER A 326 -17.35 -15.46 -0.25
N ASP A 327 -17.30 -16.58 0.45
CA ASP A 327 -18.36 -17.10 1.32
C ASP A 327 -17.75 -18.08 2.34
N GLY A 328 -18.55 -18.56 3.30
CA GLY A 328 -18.11 -19.54 4.32
C GLY A 328 -17.49 -18.92 5.57
N TYR A 329 -17.64 -17.60 5.77
CA TYR A 329 -17.26 -16.96 7.04
C TYR A 329 -18.36 -17.11 8.10
N PRO A 330 -18.02 -17.18 9.40
CA PRO A 330 -19.00 -16.91 10.45
C PRO A 330 -19.73 -15.59 10.18
N ALA A 331 -21.04 -15.54 10.41
CA ALA A 331 -21.87 -14.39 10.02
C ALA A 331 -21.36 -13.05 10.57
N ASP A 332 -20.92 -13.04 11.83
CA ASP A 332 -20.34 -11.85 12.46
C ASP A 332 -19.01 -11.43 11.83
N THR A 333 -18.17 -12.38 11.42
CA THR A 333 -16.91 -12.09 10.71
C THR A 333 -17.19 -11.54 9.31
N ALA A 334 -18.10 -12.16 8.56
CA ALA A 334 -18.49 -11.70 7.22
C ALA A 334 -19.00 -10.26 7.27
N ALA A 335 -19.91 -9.95 8.20
CA ALA A 335 -20.44 -8.61 8.38
C ALA A 335 -19.36 -7.59 8.80
N ALA A 336 -18.42 -7.97 9.66
CA ALA A 336 -17.31 -7.10 10.04
C ALA A 336 -16.34 -6.84 8.88
N ILE A 337 -16.01 -7.85 8.07
CA ILE A 337 -15.16 -7.68 6.86
C ILE A 337 -15.83 -6.71 5.89
N ARG A 338 -17.12 -6.90 5.59
CA ARG A 338 -17.87 -5.98 4.73
C ARG A 338 -17.87 -4.55 5.29
N SER A 339 -18.11 -4.40 6.59
CA SER A 339 -18.07 -3.12 7.29
C SER A 339 -16.72 -2.42 7.12
N PHE A 340 -15.62 -3.10 7.46
CA PHE A 340 -14.26 -2.55 7.36
C PHE A 340 -13.92 -2.14 5.94
N MET A 341 -14.14 -3.04 4.96
CA MET A 341 -13.76 -2.79 3.56
C MET A 341 -14.62 -1.70 2.92
N THR A 342 -15.90 -1.61 3.27
CA THR A 342 -16.79 -0.54 2.80
C THR A 342 -16.32 0.82 3.32
N VAL A 343 -15.93 0.91 4.59
CA VAL A 343 -15.38 2.16 5.15
C VAL A 343 -14.03 2.49 4.51
N ALA A 344 -13.16 1.49 4.31
CA ALA A 344 -11.87 1.67 3.67
C ALA A 344 -11.99 2.18 2.22
N ALA A 345 -12.91 1.63 1.42
CA ALA A 345 -13.18 2.06 0.06
C ALA A 345 -13.89 3.43 -0.01
N ASN A 346 -14.50 3.88 1.08
CA ASN A 346 -15.17 5.18 1.18
C ASN A 346 -14.34 6.17 2.01
N GLN A 347 -14.63 6.31 3.29
CA GLN A 347 -14.04 7.34 4.17
C GLN A 347 -12.52 7.14 4.31
N GLY A 348 -12.05 5.88 4.26
CA GLY A 348 -10.64 5.53 4.37
C GLY A 348 -9.77 6.01 3.20
N GLN A 349 -10.37 6.39 2.06
CA GLN A 349 -9.60 6.91 0.92
C GLN A 349 -9.04 8.32 1.18
N SER A 350 -9.56 9.05 2.17
CA SER A 350 -9.06 10.36 2.56
C SER A 350 -7.69 10.25 3.23
N GLY A 351 -6.73 11.08 2.80
CA GLY A 351 -5.38 11.15 3.38
C GLY A 351 -4.37 10.13 2.83
N LEU A 352 -4.79 9.25 1.91
CA LEU A 352 -3.90 8.26 1.28
C LEU A 352 -2.72 8.87 0.53
N SER A 353 -2.96 9.95 -0.23
CA SER A 353 -1.90 10.71 -0.92
C SER A 353 -0.78 11.17 0.01
N ALA A 354 -1.13 11.70 1.19
CA ALA A 354 -0.15 12.15 2.18
C ALA A 354 0.64 10.99 2.82
N ALA A 355 0.12 9.76 2.72
CA ALA A 355 0.80 8.54 3.13
C ALA A 355 1.55 7.85 1.97
N GLY A 356 1.61 8.48 0.79
CA GLY A 356 2.35 8.01 -0.38
C GLY A 356 1.61 6.97 -1.23
N TYR A 357 0.28 6.96 -1.18
CA TYR A 357 -0.57 6.05 -1.96
C TYR A 357 -1.44 6.81 -2.96
N VAL A 358 -1.89 6.12 -4.00
CA VAL A 358 -2.89 6.64 -4.93
C VAL A 358 -4.27 6.08 -4.56
N PRO A 359 -5.28 6.93 -4.29
CA PRO A 359 -6.65 6.51 -4.05
C PRO A 359 -7.24 5.69 -5.21
N LEU A 360 -8.28 4.91 -4.92
CA LEU A 360 -9.00 4.14 -5.94
C LEU A 360 -9.66 5.08 -6.98
N PRO A 361 -9.49 4.81 -8.29
CA PRO A 361 -10.32 5.44 -9.31
C PRO A 361 -11.80 5.11 -9.09
N ASP A 362 -12.70 6.04 -9.42
CA ASP A 362 -14.14 5.89 -9.17
C ASP A 362 -14.73 4.61 -9.80
N ALA A 363 -14.31 4.28 -11.02
CA ALA A 363 -14.76 3.08 -11.72
C ALA A 363 -14.32 1.78 -11.00
N PHE A 364 -13.17 1.78 -10.33
CA PHE A 364 -12.69 0.65 -9.56
C PHE A 364 -13.46 0.53 -8.26
N LYS A 365 -13.73 1.66 -7.61
CA LYS A 365 -14.45 1.73 -6.35
C LYS A 365 -15.86 1.15 -6.45
N GLU A 366 -16.61 1.45 -7.52
CA GLU A 366 -17.97 0.91 -7.71
C GLU A 366 -17.97 -0.62 -7.79
N ARG A 367 -17.07 -1.20 -8.61
CA ARG A 367 -16.94 -2.65 -8.73
C ARG A 367 -16.47 -3.29 -7.44
N LEU A 368 -15.55 -2.63 -6.73
CA LEU A 368 -15.06 -3.08 -5.43
C LEU A 368 -16.17 -3.14 -4.37
N LEU A 369 -17.01 -2.10 -4.27
CA LEU A 369 -18.14 -2.10 -3.34
C LEU A 369 -19.13 -3.24 -3.66
N THR A 370 -19.37 -3.50 -4.95
CA THR A 370 -20.19 -4.64 -5.38
C THR A 370 -19.60 -5.98 -4.92
N SER A 371 -18.28 -6.18 -5.09
CA SER A 371 -17.60 -7.38 -4.59
C SER A 371 -17.66 -7.51 -3.07
N ILE A 372 -17.50 -6.40 -2.34
CA ILE A 372 -17.56 -6.38 -0.88
C ILE A 372 -18.95 -6.80 -0.40
N ASP A 373 -20.01 -6.23 -0.97
CA ASP A 373 -21.40 -6.56 -0.60
C ASP A 373 -21.73 -8.04 -0.85
N ALA A 374 -21.07 -8.67 -1.83
CA ALA A 374 -21.26 -10.07 -2.17
C ALA A 374 -20.55 -11.05 -1.23
N ILE A 375 -19.73 -10.60 -0.27
CA ILE A 375 -19.07 -11.48 0.70
C ILE A 375 -20.12 -12.14 1.60
N GLY A 376 -20.26 -13.46 1.52
CA GLY A 376 -21.32 -14.22 2.18
C GLY A 376 -20.95 -14.78 3.56
N PRO A 377 -21.94 -14.99 4.45
CA PRO A 377 -21.79 -15.85 5.63
C PRO A 377 -21.97 -17.33 5.27
N SER A 378 -21.31 -18.23 6.00
CA SER A 378 -21.54 -19.68 5.92
C SER A 378 -23.03 -20.01 5.98
N ALA A 379 -23.51 -20.83 5.05
CA ALA A 379 -24.90 -21.27 4.95
C ALA A 379 -25.39 -22.03 6.19
#